data_AF-K0CEH9-F1
#
_entry.id   AF-K0CEH9-F1
#
_cell.length_a   1.000
_cell.length_b   1.000
_cell.length_c   1.000
_cell.angle_alpha   90.00
_cell.angle_beta   90.00
_cell.angle_gamma   90.00
#
_symmetry.space_group_name_H-M   'P 1'
#
loop_
_entity.id
_entity.type
_entity.pdbx_description
1 polymer ?
#
loop_
_entity_poly.entity_id
_entity_poly.type
_entity_poly.pdbx_seq_one_letter_code
_entity_poly.pdbx_strand_id
1 'polypeptide(L)'
;MLNEHTLDQLRSLRLDGMVRAIEEQTTSTAAAALGFDERLTMLVQREIAWRDNKRVARLMKAARLKVSTACVEDINWRASRSLDRAQVAALAGGDWLRNAQNLLITGATGCGKTWLACALAHQAARSGFSVLYTRAARLFDELQVAHGDGSFTRRLAQLAKLDLIVIDDFAISPVGAPERNDLLEVLDDRVGTRSTLITSQLPVRAWHTYLDDPTLADAILDRVVHSSHKIELKGKSLRDEELMQ
;
A
#
# COMPACT_ATOMS: atom_id res chain seq x y z
N MET A 1 -4.99 -33.45 -32.62
CA MET A 1 -3.82 -32.56 -32.57
C MET A 1 -4.29 -31.20 -32.12
N LEU A 2 -3.60 -30.61 -31.16
CA LEU A 2 -3.86 -29.24 -30.76
C LEU A 2 -3.57 -28.33 -31.96
N ASN A 3 -4.46 -27.41 -32.28
CA ASN A 3 -4.22 -26.50 -33.38
C ASN A 3 -3.18 -25.47 -32.90
N GLU A 4 -1.89 -25.70 -33.19
CA GLU A 4 -0.79 -24.76 -32.91
C GLU A 4 -1.16 -23.33 -33.36
N HIS A 5 -1.88 -23.23 -34.48
CA HIS A 5 -2.44 -21.96 -34.96
C HIS A 5 -3.35 -21.27 -33.93
N THR A 6 -4.19 -22.01 -33.21
CA THR A 6 -5.05 -21.47 -32.15
C THR A 6 -4.25 -21.02 -30.95
N LEU A 7 -3.18 -21.72 -30.55
CA LEU A 7 -2.30 -21.26 -29.47
C LEU A 7 -1.62 -19.93 -29.84
N ASP A 8 -1.14 -19.81 -31.08
CA ASP A 8 -0.52 -18.58 -31.56
C ASP A 8 -1.52 -17.43 -31.65
N GLN A 9 -2.75 -17.69 -32.10
CA GLN A 9 -3.84 -16.71 -32.05
C GLN A 9 -4.12 -16.24 -30.62
N LEU A 10 -4.21 -17.15 -29.65
CA LEU A 10 -4.42 -16.80 -28.24
C LEU A 10 -3.26 -15.97 -27.66
N ARG A 11 -2.01 -16.30 -28.02
CA ARG A 11 -0.82 -15.50 -27.64
C ARG A 11 -0.89 -14.10 -28.23
N SER A 12 -1.30 -13.96 -29.49
CA SER A 12 -1.48 -12.65 -30.15
C SER A 12 -2.55 -11.78 -29.45
N LEU A 13 -3.61 -12.42 -28.93
CA LEU A 13 -4.67 -11.79 -28.14
C LEU A 13 -4.26 -11.52 -26.67
N ARG A 14 -3.06 -11.92 -26.26
CA ARG A 14 -2.55 -11.84 -24.88
C ARG A 14 -3.44 -12.63 -23.89
N LEU A 15 -3.85 -13.83 -24.29
CA LEU A 15 -4.63 -14.80 -23.49
C LEU A 15 -3.72 -15.91 -22.96
N ASP A 16 -2.60 -15.54 -22.32
CA ASP A 16 -1.55 -16.45 -21.86
C ASP A 16 -2.07 -17.51 -20.86
N GLY A 17 -3.05 -17.15 -20.02
CA GLY A 17 -3.65 -18.05 -19.06
C GLY A 17 -4.50 -19.13 -19.74
N MET A 18 -5.24 -18.77 -20.80
CA MET A 18 -5.95 -19.76 -21.62
C MET A 18 -4.96 -20.71 -22.31
N VAL A 19 -3.85 -20.19 -22.87
CA VAL A 19 -2.80 -21.01 -23.50
C VAL A 19 -2.30 -22.09 -22.54
N ARG A 20 -1.92 -21.69 -21.33
CA ARG A 20 -1.45 -22.64 -20.30
C ARG A 20 -2.53 -23.63 -19.87
N ALA A 21 -3.78 -23.19 -19.71
CA ALA A 21 -4.86 -24.11 -19.35
C ALA A 21 -5.16 -25.13 -20.44
N ILE A 22 -5.04 -24.77 -21.72
CA ILE A 22 -5.19 -25.72 -22.83
C ILE A 22 -4.06 -26.77 -22.80
N GLU A 23 -2.81 -26.34 -22.59
CA GLU A 23 -1.67 -27.24 -22.44
C GLU A 23 -1.85 -28.20 -21.23
N GLU A 24 -2.31 -27.68 -20.09
CA GLU A 24 -2.60 -28.46 -18.87
C GLU A 24 -3.76 -29.45 -19.07
N GLN A 25 -4.87 -29.04 -19.71
CA GLN A 25 -6.01 -29.93 -19.98
C GLN A 25 -5.63 -31.09 -20.91
N THR A 26 -4.69 -30.89 -21.82
CA THR A 26 -4.24 -31.92 -22.78
C THR A 26 -3.52 -33.07 -22.09
N THR A 27 -2.86 -32.79 -20.96
CA THR A 27 -2.12 -33.79 -20.18
C THR A 27 -2.94 -34.38 -19.03
N SER A 28 -4.14 -33.85 -18.79
CA SER A 28 -5.01 -34.25 -17.68
C SER A 28 -6.12 -35.21 -18.12
N THR A 29 -6.09 -36.44 -17.61
CA THR A 29 -7.16 -37.43 -17.81
C THR A 29 -8.49 -36.98 -17.19
N ALA A 30 -8.45 -36.21 -16.11
CA ALA A 30 -9.65 -35.63 -15.49
C ALA A 30 -10.32 -34.58 -16.39
N ALA A 31 -9.53 -33.79 -17.12
CA ALA A 31 -10.06 -32.80 -18.05
C ALA A 31 -10.76 -33.45 -19.27
N ALA A 32 -10.32 -34.65 -19.67
CA ALA A 32 -10.93 -35.39 -20.77
C ALA A 32 -12.36 -35.89 -20.44
N ALA A 33 -12.70 -36.04 -19.16
CA ALA A 33 -14.03 -36.47 -18.71
C ALA A 33 -15.06 -35.33 -18.66
N LEU A 34 -14.63 -34.06 -18.76
CA LEU A 34 -15.49 -32.89 -18.69
C LEU A 34 -16.16 -32.56 -20.02
N GLY A 35 -17.31 -31.89 -19.98
CA GLY A 35 -17.98 -31.35 -21.17
C GLY A 35 -17.22 -30.17 -21.80
N PHE A 36 -17.60 -29.77 -23.02
CA PHE A 36 -17.00 -28.61 -23.69
C PHE A 36 -17.17 -27.31 -22.87
N ASP A 37 -18.40 -27.04 -22.39
CA ASP A 37 -18.70 -25.81 -21.65
C ASP A 37 -17.94 -25.72 -20.33
N GLU A 38 -17.76 -26.85 -19.64
CA GLU A 38 -16.97 -26.93 -18.41
C GLU A 38 -15.50 -26.63 -18.68
N ARG A 39 -14.92 -27.27 -19.72
CA ARG A 39 -13.54 -27.00 -20.13
C ARG A 39 -13.35 -25.53 -20.53
N LEU A 40 -14.28 -24.97 -21.31
CA LEU A 40 -14.24 -23.57 -21.73
C LEU A 40 -14.31 -22.63 -20.51
N THR A 41 -15.20 -22.93 -19.56
CA THR A 41 -15.31 -22.17 -18.30
C THR A 41 -13.98 -22.18 -17.54
N MET A 42 -13.32 -23.34 -17.43
CA MET A 42 -12.01 -23.45 -16.79
C MET A 42 -10.93 -22.62 -17.51
N LEU A 43 -10.93 -22.60 -18.86
CA LEU A 43 -9.99 -21.78 -19.63
C LEU A 43 -10.17 -20.28 -19.31
N VAL A 44 -11.41 -19.80 -19.34
CA VAL A 44 -11.72 -18.39 -19.05
C VAL A 44 -11.36 -18.03 -17.61
N GLN A 45 -11.71 -18.89 -16.64
CA GLN A 45 -11.34 -18.69 -15.24
C GLN A 45 -9.82 -18.64 -15.04
N ARG A 46 -9.06 -19.50 -15.75
CA ARG A 46 -7.59 -19.45 -15.71
C ARG A 46 -7.05 -18.12 -16.21
N GLU A 47 -7.61 -17.60 -17.31
CA GLU A 47 -7.19 -16.32 -17.87
C GLU A 47 -7.46 -15.15 -16.91
N ILE A 48 -8.64 -15.12 -16.29
CA ILE A 48 -8.98 -14.10 -15.28
C ILE A 48 -7.97 -14.18 -14.12
N ALA A 49 -7.77 -15.36 -13.54
CA ALA A 49 -6.83 -15.56 -12.45
C ALA A 49 -5.39 -15.19 -12.85
N TRP A 50 -4.99 -15.50 -14.09
CA TRP A 50 -3.67 -15.15 -14.62
C TRP A 50 -3.47 -13.63 -14.70
N ARG A 51 -4.47 -12.90 -15.22
CA ARG A 51 -4.45 -11.43 -15.30
C ARG A 51 -4.47 -10.80 -13.92
N ASP A 52 -5.27 -11.31 -12.99
CA ASP A 52 -5.32 -10.82 -11.62
C ASP A 52 -3.99 -11.04 -10.89
N ASN A 53 -3.38 -12.20 -11.04
CA ASN A 53 -2.06 -12.48 -10.47
C ASN A 53 -0.99 -11.54 -11.03
N LYS A 54 -0.97 -11.31 -12.36
CA LYS A 54 -0.07 -10.33 -12.99
C LYS A 54 -0.32 -8.91 -12.48
N ARG A 55 -1.59 -8.53 -12.31
CA ARG A 55 -1.99 -7.21 -11.79
C ARG A 55 -1.50 -7.01 -10.36
N VAL A 56 -1.79 -7.95 -9.46
CA VAL A 56 -1.35 -7.92 -8.06
C VAL A 56 0.18 -7.88 -7.99
N ALA A 57 0.88 -8.75 -8.71
CA ALA A 57 2.35 -8.76 -8.73
C ALA A 57 2.94 -7.39 -9.15
N ARG A 58 2.33 -6.73 -10.16
CA ARG A 58 2.73 -5.39 -10.58
C ARG A 58 2.48 -4.34 -9.49
N LEU A 59 1.33 -4.38 -8.81
CA LEU A 59 1.00 -3.46 -7.72
C LEU A 59 1.96 -3.65 -6.53
N MET A 60 2.23 -4.91 -6.16
CA MET A 60 3.19 -5.26 -5.10
C MET A 60 4.59 -4.72 -5.40
N LYS A 61 5.06 -4.87 -6.64
CA LYS A 61 6.36 -4.33 -7.07
C LYS A 61 6.38 -2.79 -7.07
N ALA A 62 5.29 -2.17 -7.49
CA ALA A 62 5.16 -0.70 -7.52
C ALA A 62 5.11 -0.08 -6.10
N ALA A 63 4.61 -0.83 -5.11
CA ALA A 63 4.47 -0.38 -3.73
C ALA A 63 5.81 -0.04 -3.06
N ARG A 64 6.93 -0.66 -3.48
CA ARG A 64 8.29 -0.40 -2.95
C ARG A 64 8.35 -0.45 -1.41
N LEU A 65 7.63 -1.38 -0.80
CA LEU A 65 7.57 -1.55 0.65
C LEU A 65 8.97 -1.81 1.23
N LYS A 66 9.31 -1.12 2.31
CA LYS A 66 10.60 -1.31 3.02
C LYS A 66 10.73 -2.71 3.61
N VAL A 67 9.63 -3.27 4.11
CA VAL A 67 9.56 -4.66 4.59
C VAL A 67 8.54 -5.39 3.72
N SER A 68 9.00 -5.95 2.61
CA SER A 68 8.14 -6.64 1.64
C SER A 68 7.53 -7.93 2.16
N THR A 69 8.13 -8.54 3.19
CA THR A 69 7.65 -9.75 3.84
C THR A 69 6.60 -9.48 4.92
N ALA A 70 6.34 -8.22 5.28
CA ALA A 70 5.35 -7.90 6.29
C ALA A 70 3.94 -8.25 5.80
N CYS A 71 3.22 -9.07 6.57
CA CYS A 71 1.85 -9.47 6.29
C CYS A 71 0.97 -9.34 7.54
N VAL A 72 -0.34 -9.21 7.37
CA VAL A 72 -1.26 -8.99 8.50
C VAL A 72 -1.38 -10.26 9.35
N GLU A 73 -1.18 -11.41 8.72
CA GLU A 73 -1.22 -12.74 9.30
C GLU A 73 -0.10 -12.94 10.34
N ASP A 74 1.06 -12.31 10.14
CA ASP A 74 2.24 -12.41 11.02
C ASP A 74 2.27 -11.35 12.14
N ILE A 75 1.17 -10.61 12.37
CA ILE A 75 1.13 -9.58 13.41
C ILE A 75 1.41 -10.19 14.78
N ASN A 76 2.43 -9.65 15.46
CA ASN A 76 2.66 -9.95 16.87
C ASN A 76 1.64 -9.22 17.76
N TRP A 77 0.72 -9.99 18.36
CA TRP A 77 -0.40 -9.52 19.19
C TRP A 77 -0.11 -9.44 20.69
N ARG A 78 1.16 -9.34 21.11
CA ARG A 78 1.48 -9.17 22.54
C ARG A 78 0.71 -8.00 23.15
N ALA A 79 0.15 -8.23 24.34
CA ALA A 79 -0.67 -7.25 25.06
C ALA A 79 0.05 -5.92 25.32
N SER A 80 1.38 -5.95 25.45
CA SER A 80 2.22 -4.75 25.62
C SER A 80 2.15 -3.76 24.47
N ARG A 81 1.70 -4.18 23.28
CA ARG A 81 1.62 -3.33 22.08
C ARG A 81 0.37 -2.46 22.02
N SER A 82 -0.62 -2.70 22.89
CA SER A 82 -1.90 -1.97 22.91
C SER A 82 -2.63 -1.99 21.55
N LEU A 83 -2.50 -3.10 20.80
CA LEU A 83 -3.14 -3.30 19.50
C LEU A 83 -4.52 -3.92 19.66
N ASP A 84 -5.54 -3.26 19.09
CA ASP A 84 -6.89 -3.82 18.99
C ASP A 84 -7.02 -4.72 17.75
N ARG A 85 -7.38 -5.99 17.98
CA ARG A 85 -7.60 -6.99 16.92
C ARG A 85 -8.76 -6.61 16.01
N ALA A 86 -9.85 -6.07 16.57
CA ALA A 86 -11.03 -5.72 15.80
C ALA A 86 -10.71 -4.55 14.85
N GLN A 87 -10.05 -3.52 15.36
CA GLN A 87 -9.61 -2.37 14.56
C GLN A 87 -8.69 -2.79 13.41
N VAL A 88 -7.65 -3.59 13.70
CA VAL A 88 -6.70 -4.03 12.67
C VAL A 88 -7.37 -4.94 11.63
N ALA A 89 -8.28 -5.83 12.03
CA ALA A 89 -9.04 -6.65 11.10
C ALA A 89 -9.92 -5.79 10.17
N ALA A 90 -10.59 -4.77 10.71
CA ALA A 90 -11.35 -3.81 9.92
C ALA A 90 -10.46 -3.03 8.93
N LEU A 91 -9.28 -2.58 9.38
CA LEU A 91 -8.30 -1.91 8.51
C LEU A 91 -7.77 -2.84 7.40
N ALA A 92 -7.57 -4.11 7.71
CA ALA A 92 -7.16 -5.12 6.72
C ALA A 92 -8.25 -5.43 5.68
N GLY A 93 -9.52 -5.20 6.02
CA GLY A 93 -10.65 -5.28 5.09
C GLY A 93 -10.62 -4.19 4.00
N GLY A 94 -9.94 -3.07 4.26
CA GLY A 94 -9.68 -2.02 3.27
C GLY A 94 -10.84 -1.04 3.02
N ASP A 95 -11.92 -1.09 3.80
CA ASP A 95 -13.06 -0.16 3.65
C ASP A 95 -12.65 1.29 3.89
N TRP A 96 -11.70 1.53 4.80
CA TRP A 96 -11.12 2.85 5.03
C TRP A 96 -10.47 3.43 3.77
N LEU A 97 -9.88 2.59 2.91
CA LEU A 97 -9.31 3.02 1.62
C LEU A 97 -10.40 3.45 0.64
N ARG A 98 -11.49 2.69 0.57
CA ARG A 98 -12.65 2.97 -0.30
C ARG A 98 -13.36 4.26 0.11
N ASN A 99 -13.36 4.55 1.42
CA ASN A 99 -13.95 5.75 2.01
C ASN A 99 -12.98 6.94 2.08
N ALA A 100 -11.79 6.84 1.48
CA ALA A 100 -10.77 7.89 1.48
C ALA A 100 -10.39 8.39 2.89
N GLN A 101 -10.32 7.47 3.86
CA GLN A 101 -9.92 7.76 5.23
C GLN A 101 -8.42 7.58 5.40
N ASN A 102 -7.80 8.32 6.31
CA ASN A 102 -6.37 8.21 6.60
C ASN A 102 -6.11 7.22 7.74
N LEU A 103 -4.84 6.82 7.90
CA LEU A 103 -4.41 6.00 9.03
C LEU A 103 -3.13 6.54 9.64
N LEU A 104 -3.17 6.87 10.93
CA LEU A 104 -2.02 7.39 11.67
C LEU A 104 -1.52 6.32 12.64
N ILE A 105 -0.25 5.93 12.51
CA ILE A 105 0.39 4.95 13.38
C ILE A 105 1.50 5.64 14.16
N THR A 106 1.28 5.86 15.46
CA THR A 106 2.26 6.51 16.35
C THR A 106 2.84 5.54 17.38
N GLY A 107 3.95 5.91 18.02
CA GLY A 107 4.57 5.10 19.08
C GLY A 107 6.10 5.19 19.11
N ALA A 108 6.72 4.68 20.16
CA ALA A 108 8.17 4.74 20.35
C ALA A 108 8.96 3.99 19.25
N THR A 109 10.27 4.24 19.18
CA THR A 109 11.15 3.50 18.24
C THR A 109 11.12 2.01 18.53
N GLY A 110 11.14 1.21 17.46
CA GLY A 110 11.20 -0.25 17.57
C GLY A 110 9.87 -0.95 17.90
N CYS A 111 8.77 -0.23 18.18
CA CYS A 111 7.47 -0.88 18.49
C CYS A 111 6.73 -1.49 17.28
N GLY A 112 7.32 -1.40 16.08
CA GLY A 112 6.80 -2.03 14.85
C GLY A 112 5.89 -1.16 13.99
N LYS A 113 5.93 0.19 14.11
CA LYS A 113 5.13 1.12 13.27
C LYS A 113 5.29 0.87 11.77
N THR A 114 6.53 0.95 11.28
CA THR A 114 6.87 0.71 9.87
C THR A 114 6.44 -0.67 9.40
N TRP A 115 6.63 -1.68 10.24
CA TRP A 115 6.26 -3.05 9.89
C TRP A 115 4.74 -3.19 9.74
N LEU A 116 3.96 -2.64 10.68
CA LEU A 116 2.50 -2.65 10.62
C LEU A 116 1.97 -1.86 9.42
N ALA A 117 2.57 -0.70 9.14
CA ALA A 117 2.26 0.08 7.94
C ALA A 117 2.54 -0.72 6.66
N CYS A 118 3.68 -1.41 6.59
CA CYS A 118 4.02 -2.28 5.46
C CYS A 118 3.03 -3.45 5.35
N ALA A 119 2.64 -4.10 6.46
CA ALA A 119 1.68 -5.20 6.45
C ALA A 119 0.30 -4.78 5.91
N LEU A 120 -0.22 -3.64 6.37
CA LEU A 120 -1.49 -3.09 5.89
C LEU A 120 -1.39 -2.64 4.42
N ALA A 121 -0.28 -2.02 4.04
CA ALA A 121 -0.01 -1.62 2.66
C ALA A 121 0.14 -2.83 1.72
N HIS A 122 0.77 -3.90 2.20
CA HIS A 122 0.88 -5.18 1.49
C HIS A 122 -0.52 -5.78 1.27
N GLN A 123 -1.35 -5.80 2.30
CA GLN A 123 -2.74 -6.27 2.20
C GLN A 123 -3.59 -5.41 1.24
N ALA A 124 -3.41 -4.10 1.25
CA ALA A 124 -4.06 -3.20 0.30
C ALA A 124 -3.66 -3.52 -1.15
N ALA A 125 -2.36 -3.69 -1.41
CA ALA A 125 -1.87 -4.03 -2.74
C ALA A 125 -2.33 -5.42 -3.21
N ARG A 126 -2.39 -6.42 -2.30
CA ARG A 126 -3.01 -7.74 -2.57
C ARG A 126 -4.49 -7.63 -2.92
N SER A 127 -5.20 -6.69 -2.29
CA SER A 127 -6.62 -6.40 -2.56
C SER A 127 -6.85 -5.59 -3.84
N GLY A 128 -5.78 -5.26 -4.57
CA GLY A 128 -5.86 -4.61 -5.88
C GLY A 128 -5.76 -3.08 -5.84
N PHE A 129 -5.43 -2.47 -4.70
CA PHE A 129 -5.19 -1.04 -4.57
C PHE A 129 -3.77 -0.67 -5.04
N SER A 130 -3.64 0.51 -5.64
CA SER A 130 -2.35 1.11 -5.99
C SER A 130 -1.71 1.77 -4.77
N VAL A 131 -0.52 1.29 -4.40
CA VAL A 131 0.16 1.70 -3.18
C VAL A 131 1.53 2.26 -3.53
N LEU A 132 1.99 3.23 -2.76
CA LEU A 132 3.39 3.66 -2.73
C LEU A 132 3.84 3.83 -1.28
N TYR A 133 4.97 3.22 -0.94
CA TYR A 133 5.69 3.48 0.29
C TYR A 133 6.84 4.45 0.04
N THR A 134 6.98 5.44 0.91
CA THR A 134 8.13 6.34 0.97
C THR A 134 8.44 6.74 2.40
N ARG A 135 9.69 7.14 2.67
CA ARG A 135 10.04 7.82 3.92
C ARG A 135 9.78 9.31 3.75
N ALA A 136 9.29 9.99 4.79
CA ALA A 136 9.00 11.43 4.76
C ALA A 136 10.17 12.24 4.17
N ALA A 137 11.38 12.08 4.70
CA ALA A 137 12.58 12.77 4.20
C ALA A 137 12.85 12.52 2.71
N ARG A 138 12.68 11.27 2.22
CA ARG A 138 12.88 10.95 0.80
C ARG A 138 11.81 11.56 -0.09
N LEU A 139 10.57 11.67 0.40
CA LEU A 139 9.50 12.35 -0.32
C LEU A 139 9.82 13.83 -0.47
N PHE A 140 10.27 14.49 0.59
CA PHE A 140 10.65 15.91 0.55
C PHE A 140 11.84 16.15 -0.38
N ASP A 141 12.90 15.33 -0.30
CA ASP A 141 14.03 15.39 -1.24
C ASP A 141 13.56 15.24 -2.70
N GLU A 142 12.65 14.29 -2.97
CA GLU A 142 12.11 14.05 -4.30
C GLU A 142 11.30 15.25 -4.82
N LEU A 143 10.47 15.87 -3.97
CA LEU A 143 9.67 17.03 -4.35
C LEU A 143 10.53 18.28 -4.57
N GLN A 144 11.58 18.47 -3.76
CA GLN A 144 12.55 19.54 -3.95
C GLN A 144 13.30 19.41 -5.28
N VAL A 145 13.71 18.21 -5.67
CA VAL A 145 14.32 17.95 -6.99
C VAL A 145 13.31 18.23 -8.10
N ALA A 146 12.05 17.83 -7.91
CA ALA A 146 10.98 18.03 -8.89
C ALA A 146 10.65 19.52 -9.13
N HIS A 147 10.84 20.38 -8.13
CA HIS A 147 10.81 21.84 -8.32
C HIS A 147 11.97 22.32 -9.20
N GLY A 148 13.18 21.82 -8.95
CA GLY A 148 14.38 22.22 -9.68
C GLY A 148 14.40 21.81 -11.16
N ASP A 149 13.75 20.69 -11.50
CA ASP A 149 13.68 20.18 -12.88
C ASP A 149 12.33 20.45 -13.58
N GLY A 150 11.41 21.13 -12.91
CA GLY A 150 10.08 21.49 -13.44
C GLY A 150 9.08 20.32 -13.52
N SER A 151 9.38 19.17 -12.90
CA SER A 151 8.49 18.00 -12.89
C SER A 151 7.51 17.94 -11.72
N PHE A 152 7.53 18.93 -10.81
CA PHE A 152 6.71 18.96 -9.58
C PHE A 152 5.22 18.68 -9.83
N THR A 153 4.56 19.43 -10.72
CA THR A 153 3.13 19.25 -11.03
C THR A 153 2.83 17.85 -11.57
N ARG A 154 3.73 17.29 -12.39
CA ARG A 154 3.59 15.92 -12.90
C ARG A 154 3.72 14.90 -11.77
N ARG A 155 4.64 15.12 -10.83
CA ARG A 155 4.83 14.24 -9.68
C ARG A 155 3.62 14.28 -8.75
N LEU A 156 3.10 15.47 -8.46
CA LEU A 156 1.91 15.66 -7.64
C LEU A 156 0.70 14.89 -8.23
N ALA A 157 0.46 15.04 -9.54
CA ALA A 157 -0.58 14.31 -10.25
C ALA A 157 -0.39 12.78 -10.27
N GLN A 158 0.85 12.28 -10.15
CA GLN A 158 1.11 10.85 -9.99
C GLN A 158 0.77 10.38 -8.58
N LEU A 159 1.17 11.15 -7.57
CA LEU A 159 0.89 10.86 -6.16
C LEU A 159 -0.62 10.88 -5.91
N ALA A 160 -1.35 11.87 -6.42
CA ALA A 160 -2.80 12.01 -6.29
C ALA A 160 -3.59 10.79 -6.81
N LYS A 161 -3.07 10.05 -7.81
CA LYS A 161 -3.77 8.90 -8.41
C LYS A 161 -3.65 7.60 -7.61
N LEU A 162 -2.73 7.53 -6.66
CA LEU A 162 -2.49 6.32 -5.87
C LEU A 162 -3.58 6.16 -4.82
N ASP A 163 -4.14 4.95 -4.70
CA ASP A 163 -5.13 4.59 -3.68
C ASP A 163 -4.60 4.83 -2.27
N LEU A 164 -3.34 4.45 -2.04
CA LEU A 164 -2.66 4.60 -0.77
C LEU A 164 -1.24 5.13 -0.94
N ILE A 165 -0.91 6.18 -0.18
CA ILE A 165 0.48 6.58 0.05
C ILE A 165 0.82 6.31 1.51
N VAL A 166 1.92 5.61 1.74
CA VAL A 166 2.52 5.41 3.06
C VAL A 166 3.67 6.39 3.21
N ILE A 167 3.55 7.34 4.12
CA ILE A 167 4.59 8.28 4.54
C ILE A 167 5.15 7.78 5.88
N ASP A 168 6.24 7.03 5.79
CA ASP A 168 6.89 6.44 6.96
C ASP A 168 7.87 7.41 7.60
N ASP A 169 8.08 7.28 8.91
CA ASP A 169 9.09 8.02 9.66
C ASP A 169 8.86 9.55 9.61
N PHE A 170 7.60 9.99 9.69
CA PHE A 170 7.23 11.41 9.78
C PHE A 170 7.68 12.01 11.11
N ALA A 171 8.11 13.27 11.09
CA ALA A 171 8.59 14.02 12.25
C ALA A 171 9.86 13.46 12.92
N ILE A 172 10.80 12.91 12.14
CA ILE A 172 12.14 12.53 12.64
C ILE A 172 13.14 13.69 12.57
N SER A 173 13.06 14.52 11.52
CA SER A 173 13.90 15.70 11.33
C SER A 173 13.03 16.95 11.32
N PRO A 174 13.57 18.14 11.69
CA PRO A 174 12.87 19.40 11.50
C PRO A 174 12.38 19.55 10.05
N VAL A 175 11.21 20.16 9.88
CA VAL A 175 10.59 20.36 8.57
C VAL A 175 10.77 21.81 8.11
N GLY A 176 11.29 22.00 6.90
CA GLY A 176 11.48 23.30 6.29
C GLY A 176 10.16 23.95 5.83
N ALA A 177 10.19 25.26 5.54
CA ALA A 177 9.03 25.92 4.92
C ALA A 177 8.63 25.31 3.56
N PRO A 178 9.56 24.99 2.63
CA PRO A 178 9.19 24.36 1.36
C PRO A 178 8.52 22.99 1.57
N GLU A 179 9.09 22.17 2.45
CA GLU A 179 8.59 20.82 2.74
C GLU A 179 7.18 20.82 3.34
N ARG A 180 6.84 21.83 4.16
CA ARG A 180 5.48 22.02 4.69
C ARG A 180 4.48 22.35 3.59
N ASN A 181 4.84 23.26 2.68
CA ASN A 181 3.99 23.60 1.54
C ASN A 181 3.81 22.39 0.61
N ASP A 182 4.89 21.69 0.29
CA ASP A 182 4.86 20.47 -0.52
C ASP A 182 4.00 19.36 0.11
N LEU A 183 4.09 19.19 1.44
CA LEU A 183 3.23 18.26 2.17
C LEU A 183 1.76 18.65 2.07
N LEU A 184 1.45 19.95 2.21
CA LEU A 184 0.10 20.47 2.09
C LEU A 184 -0.48 20.18 0.70
N GLU A 185 0.25 20.52 -0.36
CA GLU A 185 -0.15 20.24 -1.75
C GLU A 185 -0.45 18.75 -1.99
N VAL A 186 0.43 17.85 -1.50
CA VAL A 186 0.21 16.40 -1.61
C VAL A 186 -1.05 15.95 -0.88
N LEU A 187 -1.35 16.53 0.29
CA LEU A 187 -2.51 16.16 1.08
C LEU A 187 -3.80 16.78 0.54
N ASP A 188 -3.75 18.00 0.01
CA ASP A 188 -4.87 18.70 -0.63
C ASP A 188 -5.40 17.93 -1.84
N ASP A 189 -4.52 17.43 -2.70
CA ASP A 189 -4.90 16.63 -3.86
C ASP A 189 -5.55 15.27 -3.51
N ARG A 190 -5.44 14.86 -2.24
CA ARG A 190 -5.86 13.52 -1.78
C ARG A 190 -7.03 13.55 -0.81
N VAL A 191 -7.24 14.64 -0.07
CA VAL A 191 -8.28 14.71 0.96
C VAL A 191 -9.66 14.40 0.35
N GLY A 192 -10.40 13.50 0.99
CA GLY A 192 -11.72 13.07 0.54
C GLY A 192 -11.77 12.21 -0.73
N THR A 193 -10.63 11.92 -1.37
CA THR A 193 -10.60 11.10 -2.60
C THR A 193 -9.70 9.86 -2.49
N ARG A 194 -8.58 9.95 -1.76
CA ARG A 194 -7.59 8.87 -1.59
C ARG A 194 -7.03 8.87 -0.17
N SER A 195 -6.40 7.77 0.22
CA SER A 195 -6.01 7.55 1.62
C SER A 195 -4.51 7.72 1.84
N THR A 196 -4.13 8.30 2.96
CA THR A 196 -2.73 8.46 3.37
C THR A 196 -2.50 7.76 4.70
N LEU A 197 -1.47 6.91 4.76
CA LEU A 197 -1.01 6.28 6.00
C LEU A 197 0.28 6.97 6.44
N ILE A 198 0.29 7.55 7.64
CA ILE A 198 1.47 8.19 8.21
C ILE A 198 1.95 7.42 9.44
N THR A 199 3.24 7.13 9.50
CA THR A 199 3.87 6.65 10.73
C THR A 199 4.71 7.76 11.37
N SER A 200 4.67 7.88 12.69
CA SER A 200 5.50 8.85 13.41
C SER A 200 5.90 8.36 14.79
N GLN A 201 7.06 8.80 15.27
CA GLN A 201 7.41 8.65 16.69
C GLN A 201 6.74 9.72 17.56
N LEU A 202 6.41 10.86 16.96
CA LEU A 202 5.79 11.99 17.64
C LEU A 202 4.27 11.73 17.74
N PRO A 203 3.65 11.89 18.92
CA PRO A 203 2.20 11.76 19.03
C PRO A 203 1.51 12.87 18.24
N VAL A 204 0.34 12.58 17.66
CA VAL A 204 -0.39 13.50 16.76
C VAL A 204 -0.60 14.89 17.37
N ARG A 205 -0.86 14.96 18.68
CA ARG A 205 -1.03 16.23 19.43
C ARG A 205 0.17 17.18 19.35
N ALA A 206 1.37 16.68 19.08
CA ALA A 206 2.58 17.47 18.97
C ALA A 206 2.95 17.81 17.51
N TRP A 207 2.19 17.32 16.53
CA TRP A 207 2.44 17.60 15.12
C TRP A 207 2.26 19.08 14.78
N HIS A 208 1.28 19.76 15.41
CA HIS A 208 1.09 21.19 15.22
C HIS A 208 2.35 21.98 15.63
N THR A 209 2.95 21.66 16.78
CA THR A 209 4.19 22.28 17.24
C THR A 209 5.37 21.92 16.35
N TYR A 210 5.47 20.66 15.90
CA TYR A 210 6.53 20.21 15.00
C TYR A 210 6.51 20.93 13.64
N LEU A 211 5.31 21.21 13.11
CA LEU A 211 5.13 21.93 11.87
C LEU A 211 5.48 23.42 12.00
N ASP A 212 5.59 24.00 13.20
CA ASP A 212 6.14 25.33 13.48
C ASP A 212 5.68 26.48 12.54
N ASP A 213 4.42 26.41 12.09
CA ASP A 213 3.69 27.44 11.35
C ASP A 213 2.20 27.19 11.62
N PRO A 214 1.52 28.03 12.42
CA PRO A 214 0.13 27.76 12.83
C PRO A 214 -0.84 27.59 11.64
N THR A 215 -0.66 28.38 10.58
CA THR A 215 -1.59 28.38 9.44
C THR A 215 -1.44 27.09 8.62
N LEU A 216 -0.21 26.73 8.28
CA LEU A 216 0.07 25.49 7.55
C LEU A 216 -0.19 24.26 8.42
N ALA A 217 0.10 24.34 9.72
CA ALA A 217 -0.16 23.26 10.66
C ALA A 217 -1.66 22.93 10.74
N ASP A 218 -2.52 23.92 10.91
CA ASP A 218 -3.96 23.73 10.92
C ASP A 218 -4.45 23.14 9.59
N ALA A 219 -3.98 23.67 8.46
CA ALA A 219 -4.36 23.17 7.13
C ALA A 219 -3.97 21.69 6.94
N ILE A 220 -2.72 21.32 7.23
CA ILE A 220 -2.20 19.94 7.11
C ILE A 220 -2.97 19.00 8.04
N LEU A 221 -3.17 19.39 9.30
CA LEU A 221 -3.84 18.55 10.30
C LEU A 221 -5.32 18.34 9.96
N ASP A 222 -6.00 19.35 9.42
CA ASP A 222 -7.38 19.21 8.95
C ASP A 222 -7.50 18.11 7.88
N ARG A 223 -6.60 18.11 6.89
CA ARG A 223 -6.61 17.13 5.79
C ARG A 223 -6.27 15.72 6.23
N VAL A 224 -5.32 15.57 7.17
CA VAL A 224 -4.80 14.26 7.53
C VAL A 224 -5.43 13.65 8.78
N VAL A 225 -5.83 14.46 9.76
CA VAL A 225 -6.31 14.00 11.07
C VAL A 225 -7.82 13.90 11.13
N HIS A 226 -8.57 14.79 10.47
CA HIS A 226 -10.04 14.88 10.61
C HIS A 226 -10.73 13.54 10.30
N SER A 227 -10.43 12.95 9.14
CA SER A 227 -10.95 11.64 8.72
C SER A 227 -9.90 10.55 8.84
N SER A 228 -9.41 10.29 10.06
CA SER A 228 -8.35 9.31 10.30
C SER A 228 -8.68 8.24 11.33
N HIS A 229 -8.26 7.02 11.03
CA HIS A 229 -8.03 5.97 12.03
C HIS A 229 -6.70 6.23 12.74
N LYS A 230 -6.63 5.92 14.02
CA LYS A 230 -5.44 6.14 14.85
C LYS A 230 -5.07 4.87 15.59
N ILE A 231 -3.79 4.51 15.51
CA ILE A 231 -3.18 3.41 16.27
C ILE A 231 -1.98 3.97 17.02
N GLU A 232 -2.03 3.92 18.35
CA GLU A 232 -0.89 4.26 19.20
C GLU A 232 -0.24 2.97 19.73
N LEU A 233 0.88 2.61 19.12
CA LEU A 233 1.65 1.43 19.52
C LEU A 233 2.45 1.70 20.80
N LYS A 234 2.31 0.79 21.75
CA LYS A 234 3.07 0.77 23.01
C LYS A 234 4.07 -0.39 23.01
N GLY A 235 4.84 -0.51 24.08
CA GLY A 235 5.76 -1.63 24.30
C GLY A 235 7.22 -1.34 23.94
N LYS A 236 8.09 -2.31 24.27
CA LYS A 236 9.54 -2.24 24.02
C LYS A 236 9.87 -2.47 22.54
N SER A 237 11.11 -2.15 22.18
CA SER A 237 11.67 -2.42 20.84
C SER A 237 11.60 -3.92 20.52
N LEU A 238 11.00 -4.27 19.39
CA LEU A 238 10.99 -5.66 18.88
C LEU A 238 12.35 -6.07 18.31
N ARG A 239 13.21 -5.10 17.95
CA ARG A 239 14.53 -5.35 17.36
C ARG A 239 15.53 -5.88 18.38
N ASP A 240 15.37 -5.47 19.63
CA ASP A 240 16.29 -5.84 20.72
C ASP A 240 16.08 -7.30 21.12
N GLU A 241 14.90 -7.86 20.85
CA GLU A 241 14.56 -9.24 21.16
C GLU A 241 15.01 -10.22 20.08
N GLU A 242 15.00 -9.83 18.80
CA GLU A 242 15.59 -10.63 17.71
C GLU A 242 17.12 -10.79 17.90
N LEU A 243 17.77 -9.84 18.58
CA LEU A 243 19.20 -9.93 18.93
C LEU A 243 19.48 -10.79 20.17
N MET A 244 18.45 -11.15 20.95
CA MET A 244 18.57 -12.00 22.15
C MET A 244 18.17 -13.47 21.90
N GLN A 245 17.77 -13.82 20.68
CA GLN A 245 17.43 -15.19 20.24
C GLN A 245 18.52 -15.72 19.30
#